data_AF-A0A925RE84-F1
#
_entry.id   AF-A0A925RE84-F1
#
_cell.length_a   1.000
_cell.length_b   1.000
_cell.length_c   1.000
_cell.angle_alpha   90.00
_cell.angle_beta   90.00
_cell.angle_gamma   90.00
#
_symmetry.space_group_name_H-M   'P 1'
#
loop_
_entity.id
_entity.type
_entity.pdbx_description
1 polymer ?
#
loop_
_entity_poly.entity_id
_entity_poly.type
_entity_poly.pdbx_seq_one_letter_code
_entity_poly.pdbx_strand_id
1 'polypeptide(L)'
;MSQSLPMIESCDHCSACCRRTPIPPFQPGEEFVWNVPPEWMIPVQQRIAADQQFELLPCVWLDQHSDRCLHYEFRPQACRDFQINSDLCRLSRW
;
A
#
# COMPACT_ATOMS: atom_id res chain seq x y z
N MET A 1 -12.00 11.21 -24.96
CA MET A 1 -12.47 12.20 -23.98
C MET A 1 -11.97 11.75 -22.62
N SER A 2 -10.96 12.41 -22.06
CA SER A 2 -10.42 12.03 -20.76
C SER A 2 -11.42 12.43 -19.69
N GLN A 3 -12.24 11.49 -19.21
CA GLN A 3 -13.05 11.72 -18.01
C GLN A 3 -12.10 11.97 -16.85
N SER A 4 -12.21 13.14 -16.20
CA SER A 4 -11.49 13.40 -14.96
C SER A 4 -12.01 12.45 -13.88
N LEU A 5 -11.09 11.72 -13.22
CA LEU A 5 -11.44 10.88 -12.08
C LEU A 5 -12.06 11.75 -10.96
N PRO A 6 -13.04 11.22 -10.20
CA PRO A 6 -13.60 11.93 -9.07
C PRO A 6 -12.52 12.18 -8.02
N MET A 7 -12.55 13.36 -7.40
CA MET A 7 -11.74 13.67 -6.23
C MET A 7 -12.24 12.85 -5.05
N ILE A 8 -11.33 12.21 -4.32
CA ILE A 8 -11.65 11.39 -3.14
C ILE A 8 -11.06 12.03 -1.88
N GLU A 9 -11.70 11.83 -0.74
CA GLU A 9 -11.26 12.39 0.55
C GLU A 9 -10.55 11.35 1.43
N SER A 10 -10.70 10.05 1.12
CA SER A 10 -10.03 8.95 1.82
C SER A 10 -9.54 7.87 0.87
N CYS A 11 -8.69 6.97 1.39
CA CYS A 11 -8.25 5.77 0.68
C CYS A 11 -9.19 4.57 0.88
N ASP A 12 -10.33 4.74 1.57
CA ASP A 12 -11.25 3.64 1.83
C ASP A 12 -11.83 3.13 0.51
N HIS A 13 -11.84 1.81 0.34
CA HIS A 13 -12.31 1.12 -0.88
C HIS A 13 -11.57 1.50 -2.17
N CYS A 14 -10.41 2.16 -2.07
CA CYS A 14 -9.65 2.60 -3.25
C CYS A 14 -8.67 1.53 -3.73
N SER A 15 -7.87 0.96 -2.82
CA SER A 15 -6.83 -0.08 -3.07
C SER A 15 -5.80 0.19 -4.20
N ALA A 16 -5.87 1.33 -4.88
CA ALA A 16 -5.17 1.68 -6.12
C ALA A 16 -3.64 1.46 -6.08
N CYS A 17 -2.98 1.96 -5.03
CA CYS A 17 -1.53 1.75 -4.84
C CYS A 17 -1.24 0.37 -4.25
N CYS A 18 -2.08 -0.12 -3.32
CA CYS A 18 -1.92 -1.41 -2.67
C CYS A 18 -1.97 -2.60 -3.65
N ARG A 19 -2.71 -2.50 -4.75
CA ARG A 19 -2.76 -3.54 -5.79
C ARG A 19 -1.48 -3.64 -6.64
N ARG A 20 -0.60 -2.65 -6.56
CA ARG A 20 0.63 -2.52 -7.37
C ARG A 20 1.92 -2.68 -6.58
N THR A 21 1.83 -2.91 -5.27
CA THR A 21 2.99 -3.05 -4.39
C THR A 21 2.82 -4.32 -3.56
N PRO A 22 3.60 -5.39 -3.81
CA PRO A 22 3.40 -6.69 -3.15
C PRO A 22 3.59 -6.68 -1.64
N ILE A 23 4.33 -5.69 -1.13
CA ILE A 23 4.60 -5.45 0.27
C ILE A 23 4.44 -3.96 0.59
N PRO A 24 4.17 -3.59 1.85
CA PRO A 24 4.31 -2.19 2.26
C PRO A 24 5.76 -1.75 2.01
N PRO A 25 5.99 -0.64 1.29
CA PRO A 25 7.32 -0.18 0.88
C PRO A 25 8.08 0.49 2.03
N PHE A 26 8.36 -0.26 3.10
CA PHE A 26 9.20 0.19 4.20
C PHE A 26 10.62 0.48 3.72
N GLN A 27 11.20 1.58 4.18
CA GLN A 27 12.65 1.77 4.17
C GLN A 27 13.29 0.87 5.25
N PRO A 28 14.56 0.46 5.10
CA PRO A 28 15.22 -0.37 6.10
C PRO A 28 15.13 0.22 7.52
N GLY A 29 14.51 -0.53 8.44
CA GLY A 29 14.35 -0.17 9.83
C GLY A 29 13.20 0.80 10.14
N GLU A 30 12.46 1.21 9.11
CA GLU A 30 11.31 2.11 9.25
C GLU A 30 10.17 1.47 10.05
N GLU A 31 10.00 0.15 9.94
CA GLU A 31 9.04 -0.63 10.71
C GLU A 31 9.22 -0.47 12.23
N PHE A 32 10.46 -0.26 12.70
CA PHE A 32 10.73 0.00 14.12
C PHE A 32 10.35 1.44 14.50
N VAL A 33 10.57 2.41 13.61
CA VAL A 33 10.19 3.82 13.83
C VAL A 33 8.68 3.93 14.01
N TRP A 34 7.91 3.17 13.23
CA TRP A 34 6.45 3.13 13.33
C TRP A 34 5.91 2.14 14.37
N ASN A 35 6.77 1.49 15.14
CA ASN A 35 6.41 0.46 16.12
C ASN A 35 5.47 -0.61 15.54
N VAL A 36 5.75 -1.05 14.31
CA VAL A 36 4.97 -2.11 13.66
C VAL A 36 5.13 -3.41 14.46
N PRO A 37 4.03 -4.03 14.92
CA PRO A 37 4.08 -5.35 15.55
C PRO A 37 4.81 -6.37 14.67
N PRO A 38 5.79 -7.13 15.22
CA PRO A 38 6.58 -8.09 14.45
C PRO A 38 5.73 -9.11 13.68
N GLU A 39 4.59 -9.52 14.25
CA GLU A 39 3.67 -10.47 13.62
C GLU A 39 3.05 -9.94 12.31
N TRP A 40 2.91 -8.62 12.16
CA TRP A 40 2.39 -8.02 10.92
C TRP A 40 3.46 -7.91 9.83
N MET A 41 4.74 -8.07 10.19
CA MET A 41 5.86 -8.13 9.26
C MET A 41 6.11 -9.56 8.74
N ILE A 42 5.55 -10.60 9.37
CA ILE A 42 5.67 -11.98 8.91
C ILE A 42 5.30 -12.15 7.42
N PRO A 43 4.12 -11.70 6.94
CA PRO A 43 3.77 -11.87 5.53
C PRO A 43 4.65 -11.02 4.59
N VAL A 44 5.20 -9.90 5.06
CA VAL A 44 6.16 -9.08 4.31
C VAL A 44 7.46 -9.87 4.11
N GLN A 45 7.99 -10.45 5.19
CA GLN A 45 9.19 -11.28 5.18
C GLN A 45 9.00 -12.54 4.31
N GLN A 46 7.82 -13.16 4.35
CA GLN A 46 7.49 -14.30 3.48
C GLN A 46 7.56 -13.91 2.00
N ARG A 47 7.05 -12.73 1.63
CA ARG A 47 7.12 -12.22 0.25
C ARG A 47 8.55 -11.99 -0.20
N ILE A 48 9.38 -11.41 0.67
CA ILE A 48 10.80 -11.15 0.40
C ILE A 48 11.56 -12.47 0.26
N ALA A 49 11.37 -13.41 1.18
CA ALA A 49 12.02 -14.72 1.15
C ALA A 49 11.66 -15.53 -0.10
N ALA A 50 10.47 -15.32 -0.66
CA ALA A 50 10.01 -15.92 -1.91
C ALA A 50 10.44 -15.15 -3.17
N ASP A 51 11.20 -14.06 -3.04
CA ASP A 51 11.58 -13.13 -4.12
C ASP A 51 10.39 -12.46 -4.83
N GLN A 52 9.24 -12.39 -4.15
CA GLN A 52 7.99 -11.88 -4.71
C GLN A 52 7.79 -10.37 -4.48
N GLN A 53 8.79 -9.65 -3.94
CA GLN A 53 8.64 -8.23 -3.61
C GLN A 53 8.53 -7.31 -4.85
N PHE A 54 8.89 -7.83 -6.03
CA PHE A 54 8.83 -7.10 -7.31
C PHE A 54 7.78 -7.66 -8.28
N GLU A 55 7.02 -8.67 -7.86
CA GLU A 55 5.97 -9.27 -8.71
C GLU A 55 4.73 -8.38 -8.82
N LEU A 56 3.84 -8.68 -9.77
CA LEU A 56 2.56 -7.99 -9.93
C LEU A 56 1.50 -8.59 -9.03
N LEU A 57 1.69 -8.46 -7.72
CA LEU A 57 0.78 -8.97 -6.72
C LEU A 57 0.28 -7.88 -5.77
N PRO A 58 -0.93 -8.02 -5.19
CA PRO A 58 -1.40 -7.10 -4.18
C PRO A 58 -0.53 -7.15 -2.92
N CYS A 59 -0.51 -6.01 -2.22
CA CYS A 59 0.13 -5.84 -0.93
C CYS A 59 -0.41 -6.86 0.06
N VAL A 60 0.49 -7.48 0.82
CA VAL A 60 0.11 -8.39 1.91
C VAL A 60 -0.72 -7.72 3.01
N TRP A 61 -0.72 -6.38 3.09
CA TRP A 61 -1.58 -5.62 4.00
C TRP A 61 -2.90 -5.16 3.36
N LEU A 62 -3.18 -5.49 2.10
CA LEU A 62 -4.47 -5.21 1.48
C LEU A 62 -5.49 -6.29 1.89
N ASP A 63 -6.56 -5.87 2.53
CA ASP A 63 -7.80 -6.65 2.56
C ASP A 63 -8.48 -6.54 1.19
N GLN A 64 -8.42 -7.62 0.42
CA GLN A 64 -9.01 -7.69 -0.92
C GLN A 64 -10.54 -7.79 -0.91
N HIS A 65 -11.17 -8.07 0.24
CA HIS A 65 -12.63 -8.10 0.34
C HIS A 65 -13.19 -6.69 0.55
N SER A 66 -12.58 -5.91 1.44
CA SER A 66 -13.03 -4.55 1.72
C SER A 66 -12.30 -3.46 0.92
N ASP A 67 -11.25 -3.80 0.17
CA ASP A 67 -10.37 -2.86 -0.54
C ASP A 67 -9.72 -1.81 0.39
N ARG A 68 -9.33 -2.24 1.59
CA ARG A 68 -8.72 -1.40 2.63
C ARG A 68 -7.40 -1.97 3.12
N CYS A 69 -6.53 -1.09 3.61
CA CYS A 69 -5.31 -1.53 4.29
C CYS A 69 -5.66 -2.05 5.70
N LEU A 70 -5.21 -3.27 6.02
CA LEU A 70 -5.36 -3.92 7.32
C LEU A 70 -4.66 -3.15 8.45
N HIS A 71 -3.57 -2.45 8.13
CA HIS A 71 -2.73 -1.74 9.10
C HIS A 71 -2.50 -0.27 8.69
N TYR A 72 -3.60 0.44 8.37
CA TYR A 72 -3.55 1.78 7.79
C TYR A 72 -2.73 2.80 8.60
N GLU A 73 -2.79 2.72 9.93
CA GLU A 73 -2.08 3.63 10.84
C GLU A 73 -0.58 3.36 10.90
N PHE A 74 -0.14 2.17 10.47
CA PHE A 74 1.25 1.69 10.52
C PHE A 74 1.94 1.72 9.15
N ARG A 75 1.29 2.32 8.16
CA ARG A 75 1.82 2.44 6.81
C ARG A 75 3.19 3.16 6.82
N PRO A 76 4.12 2.72 5.95
CA PRO A 76 5.38 3.43 5.75
C PRO A 76 5.15 4.83 5.19
N GLN A 77 6.16 5.68 5.32
CA GLN A 77 6.18 7.06 4.87
C GLN A 77 5.92 7.14 3.37
N ALA A 78 6.46 6.23 2.56
CA ALA A 78 6.17 6.17 1.13
C ALA A 78 4.67 6.02 0.82
N CYS A 79 3.91 5.29 1.66
CA CYS A 79 2.45 5.21 1.53
C CYS A 79 1.71 6.47 2.02
N ARG A 80 2.32 7.27 2.90
CA ARG A 80 1.77 8.53 3.42
C ARG A 80 2.03 9.70 2.45
N ASP A 81 3.23 9.72 1.87
CA ASP A 81 3.69 10.71 0.89
C ASP A 81 2.91 10.62 -0.42
N PHE A 82 2.27 9.47 -0.67
CA PHE A 82 1.36 9.28 -1.78
C PHE A 82 0.07 10.09 -1.57
N GLN A 83 0.17 11.40 -1.84
CA GLN A 83 -0.90 12.35 -1.59
C GLN A 83 -2.16 11.99 -2.37
N ILE A 84 -3.29 11.95 -1.66
CA ILE A 84 -4.61 11.70 -2.25
C ILE A 84 -4.88 12.75 -3.34
N ASN A 85 -5.34 12.30 -4.50
CA ASN A 85 -5.56 13.12 -5.69
C ASN A 85 -4.30 13.79 -6.30
N SER A 86 -3.09 13.35 -5.96
CA SER A 86 -1.90 13.66 -6.78
C SER A 86 -2.00 13.03 -8.17
N ASP A 87 -1.15 13.45 -9.11
CA ASP A 87 -1.07 12.82 -10.44
C ASP A 87 -0.76 11.32 -10.35
N LEU A 88 0.14 10.91 -9.46
CA LEU A 88 0.44 9.50 -9.23
C LEU A 88 -0.77 8.74 -8.67
N CYS A 89 -1.53 9.36 -7.76
CA CYS A 89 -2.78 8.79 -7.24
C CYS A 89 -3.83 8.61 -8.35
N ARG A 90 -3.99 9.62 -9.22
CA ARG A 90 -4.87 9.52 -10.38
C ARG A 90 -4.42 8.40 -11.31
N LEU A 91 -3.14 8.35 -11.68
CA LEU A 91 -2.58 7.30 -12.55
C LEU A 91 -2.79 5.90 -11.98
N SER A 92 -2.72 5.74 -10.66
CA SER A 92 -2.93 4.45 -10.00
C SER A 92 -4.42 4.03 -9.93
N ARG A 93 -5.37 4.91 -10.26
CA ARG A 93 -6.80 4.59 -10.24
C ARG A 93 -7.36 4.23 -11.62
N TRP A 94 -6.54 4.32 -12.67
CA TRP A 94 -6.81 3.78 -14.01
C TRP A 94 -6.23 2.38 -14.15
#